data_AF-A0A094GFR0-F1
#
_entry.id   AF-A0A094GFR0-F1
#
_cell.length_a   1.000
_cell.length_b   1.000
_cell.length_c   1.000
_cell.angle_alpha   90.00
_cell.angle_beta   90.00
_cell.angle_gamma   90.00
#
_symmetry.space_group_name_H-M   'P 1'
#
loop_
_entity.id
_entity.type
_entity.pdbx_description
1 polymer ?
#
loop_
_entity_poly.entity_id
_entity_poly.type
_entity_poly.pdbx_seq_one_letter_code
_entity_poly.pdbx_strand_id
1 'polypeptide(L)'
;LSTTPTTPGALRFLIRREHGGEVSTYLSRLSVGSTIDIRGPVVEYAIPPDVSDVVFLAGGTGIAPALQAVRAVLGDGVSGEGDKSTNTTVKILWANRQRSECSGAPLPAPSWWRIWDTTPTSTEPPSPLVEELRGLEARYPGRVEVKYFIDAEGSFIDRRGILDAVKSAGKEEKEGRKLIMVAGPDGFVKHYVGPRVWEGGEEKQGPLGGVVKGLGLGVKGWEVVKL
;
A
#
# COMPACT_ATOMS: atom_id res chain seq x y z
N LEU A 1 1.85 -16.17 18.17
CA LEU A 1 3.27 -15.79 18.05
C LEU A 1 3.35 -14.28 18.17
N SER A 2 3.96 -13.77 19.25
CA SER A 2 4.28 -12.35 19.37
C SER A 2 5.45 -12.07 18.44
N THR A 3 5.21 -11.42 17.30
CA THR A 3 6.27 -11.09 16.35
C THR A 3 6.61 -9.62 16.48
N THR A 4 7.72 -9.34 17.15
CA THR A 4 8.45 -8.09 16.98
C THR A 4 8.72 -7.87 15.48
N PRO A 5 8.53 -6.65 14.96
CA PRO A 5 8.39 -6.39 13.52
C PRO A 5 9.64 -6.64 12.65
N THR A 6 10.78 -7.01 13.24
CA THR A 6 12.05 -7.13 12.51
C THR A 6 12.91 -8.22 13.14
N THR A 7 12.67 -9.49 12.79
CA THR A 7 13.68 -10.54 13.00
C THR A 7 14.53 -10.60 11.73
N PRO A 8 15.82 -10.21 11.78
CA PRO A 8 16.71 -10.32 10.62
C PRO A 8 16.72 -11.75 10.08
N GLY A 9 16.60 -11.90 8.76
CA GLY A 9 16.55 -13.21 8.09
C GLY A 9 15.17 -13.88 8.05
N ALA A 10 14.11 -13.26 8.60
CA ALA A 10 12.75 -13.78 8.49
C ALA A 10 11.99 -13.19 7.29
N LEU A 11 11.33 -14.05 6.51
CA LEU A 11 10.39 -13.66 5.45
C LEU A 11 8.96 -13.66 5.99
N ARG A 12 8.19 -12.61 5.67
CA ARG A 12 6.76 -12.52 5.99
C ARG A 12 5.95 -12.44 4.70
N PHE A 13 4.91 -13.25 4.63
CA PHE A 13 4.00 -13.31 3.49
C PHE A 13 2.60 -12.91 3.92
N LEU A 14 1.93 -12.10 3.10
CA LEU A 14 0.50 -11.84 3.22
C LEU A 14 -0.21 -12.64 2.12
N ILE A 15 -0.87 -13.72 2.50
CA ILE A 15 -1.49 -14.66 1.57
C ILE A 15 -2.99 -14.60 1.74
N ARG A 16 -3.70 -14.26 0.66
CA ARG A 16 -5.14 -14.47 0.57
C ARG A 16 -5.40 -15.91 0.17
N ARG A 17 -6.30 -16.57 0.88
CA ARG A 17 -6.77 -17.90 0.50
C ARG A 17 -7.77 -17.77 -0.65
N GLU A 18 -7.41 -18.33 -1.80
CA GLU A 18 -8.24 -18.33 -2.99
C GLU A 18 -9.02 -19.64 -3.10
N HIS A 19 -10.30 -19.55 -3.45
CA HIS A 19 -11.12 -20.74 -3.67
C HIS A 19 -10.62 -21.48 -4.92
N GLY A 20 -10.30 -22.78 -4.77
CA GLY A 20 -9.68 -23.57 -5.84
C GLY A 20 -8.21 -23.23 -6.10
N GLY A 21 -7.58 -22.38 -5.28
CA GLY A 21 -6.15 -22.06 -5.42
C GLY A 21 -5.26 -23.17 -4.85
N GLU A 22 -4.39 -23.75 -5.67
CA GLU A 22 -3.46 -24.81 -5.28
C GLU A 22 -2.51 -24.35 -4.17
N VAL A 23 -1.73 -23.30 -4.43
CA VAL A 23 -0.66 -22.82 -3.52
C VAL A 23 -1.23 -22.21 -2.25
N SER A 24 -2.25 -21.36 -2.36
CA SER A 24 -2.85 -20.72 -1.18
C SER A 24 -3.54 -21.75 -0.27
N THR A 25 -4.12 -22.81 -0.84
CA THR A 25 -4.65 -23.94 -0.06
C THR A 25 -3.54 -24.75 0.59
N TYR A 26 -2.49 -25.11 -0.16
CA TYR A 26 -1.32 -25.81 0.37
C TYR A 26 -0.72 -25.07 1.57
N LEU A 27 -0.39 -23.78 1.41
CA LEU A 27 0.18 -22.95 2.47
C LEU A 27 -0.74 -22.83 3.68
N SER A 28 -2.07 -22.75 3.48
CA SER A 28 -3.03 -22.65 4.58
C SER A 28 -3.15 -23.93 5.43
N ARG A 29 -2.61 -25.07 4.95
CA ARG A 29 -2.64 -26.36 5.66
C ARG A 29 -1.31 -26.69 6.34
N LEU A 30 -0.25 -25.92 6.08
CA LEU A 30 1.05 -26.17 6.67
C LEU A 30 1.02 -25.89 8.18
N SER A 31 1.69 -26.77 8.92
CA SER A 31 1.91 -26.60 10.36
C SER A 31 3.22 -25.85 10.61
N VAL A 32 3.34 -25.24 11.79
CA VAL A 32 4.58 -24.58 12.21
C VAL A 32 5.73 -25.58 12.20
N GLY A 33 6.86 -25.20 11.59
CA GLY A 33 8.02 -26.08 11.40
C GLY A 33 8.07 -26.77 10.03
N SER A 34 7.04 -26.61 9.19
CA SER A 34 7.05 -27.12 7.82
C SER A 34 8.12 -26.41 6.97
N THR A 35 8.81 -27.17 6.12
CA THR A 35 9.72 -26.63 5.11
C THR A 35 8.94 -26.16 3.88
N ILE A 36 9.35 -25.05 3.29
CA ILE A 36 8.82 -24.54 2.02
C ILE A 36 9.97 -24.25 1.07
N ASP A 37 9.80 -24.60 -0.20
CA ASP A 37 10.74 -24.23 -1.24
C ASP A 37 10.41 -22.83 -1.75
N ILE A 38 11.43 -21.98 -1.82
CA ILE A 38 11.29 -20.59 -2.25
C ILE A 38 12.21 -20.35 -3.44
N ARG A 39 11.69 -19.67 -4.47
CA ARG A 39 12.47 -19.14 -5.59
C ARG A 39 12.36 -17.61 -5.60
N GLY A 40 13.44 -16.94 -5.98
CA GLY A 40 13.52 -15.49 -6.01
C GLY A 40 14.50 -14.92 -4.96
N PRO A 41 14.44 -13.61 -4.67
CA PRO A 41 13.40 -12.66 -5.08
C PRO A 41 13.44 -12.32 -6.58
N VAL A 42 12.27 -12.08 -7.17
CA VAL A 42 12.16 -11.44 -8.49
C VAL A 42 11.80 -9.98 -8.24
N VAL A 43 12.67 -9.07 -8.67
CA VAL A 43 12.45 -7.63 -8.50
C VAL A 43 11.78 -7.10 -9.77
N GLU A 44 10.48 -6.83 -9.68
CA GLU A 44 9.71 -6.25 -10.79
C GLU A 44 10.00 -4.75 -10.94
N TYR A 45 10.16 -4.05 -9.81
CA TYR A 45 10.48 -2.62 -9.79
C TYR A 45 11.37 -2.28 -8.59
N ALA A 46 12.49 -1.62 -8.84
CA ALA A 46 13.36 -1.08 -7.81
C ALA A 46 13.02 0.40 -7.60
N ILE A 47 12.61 0.76 -6.38
CA ILE A 47 12.26 2.14 -6.05
C ILE A 47 13.54 3.00 -6.09
N PRO A 48 13.59 4.08 -6.88
CA PRO A 48 14.76 4.93 -6.94
C PRO A 48 15.08 5.62 -5.60
N PRO A 49 16.36 5.90 -5.30
CA PRO A 49 16.75 6.50 -4.03
C PRO A 49 16.31 7.96 -3.85
N ASP A 50 16.09 8.67 -4.96
CA ASP A 50 15.69 10.08 -5.05
C ASP A 50 14.16 10.28 -5.06
N VAL A 51 13.39 9.38 -4.44
CA VAL A 51 11.94 9.50 -4.34
C VAL A 51 11.54 10.46 -3.22
N SER A 52 10.76 11.48 -3.58
CA SER A 52 10.30 12.54 -2.68
C SER A 52 8.88 12.32 -2.17
N ASP A 53 8.01 11.71 -2.98
CA ASP A 53 6.61 11.45 -2.61
C ASP A 53 6.11 10.14 -3.24
N VAL A 54 5.35 9.36 -2.47
CA VAL A 54 4.71 8.13 -2.93
C VAL A 54 3.22 8.18 -2.60
N VAL A 55 2.38 7.94 -3.60
CA VAL A 55 0.96 7.61 -3.43
C VAL A 55 0.77 6.17 -3.86
N PHE A 56 0.39 5.30 -2.94
CA PHE A 56 0.23 3.88 -3.17
C PHE A 56 -1.25 3.49 -3.17
N LEU A 57 -1.76 2.94 -4.27
CA LEU A 57 -3.08 2.33 -4.35
C LEU A 57 -2.94 0.83 -4.14
N ALA A 58 -3.40 0.34 -3.00
CA ALA A 58 -3.30 -1.06 -2.62
C ALA A 58 -4.68 -1.72 -2.66
N GLY A 59 -4.84 -2.78 -3.46
CA GLY A 59 -6.03 -3.62 -3.47
C GLY A 59 -5.77 -4.94 -2.73
N GLY A 60 -6.50 -5.19 -1.63
CA GLY A 60 -6.37 -6.42 -0.84
C GLY A 60 -4.94 -6.67 -0.39
N THR A 61 -4.34 -7.78 -0.83
CA THR A 61 -2.94 -8.14 -0.49
C THR A 61 -1.88 -7.25 -1.13
N GLY A 62 -2.24 -6.36 -2.06
CA GLY A 62 -1.37 -5.33 -2.62
C GLY A 62 -0.80 -4.34 -1.58
N ILE A 63 -1.30 -4.37 -0.35
CA ILE A 63 -0.72 -3.66 0.80
C ILE A 63 0.68 -4.17 1.18
N ALA A 64 1.03 -5.42 0.86
CA ALA A 64 2.36 -5.95 1.16
C ALA A 64 3.47 -5.24 0.35
N PRO A 65 3.35 -5.06 -0.98
CA PRO A 65 4.22 -4.15 -1.74
C PRO A 65 4.24 -2.71 -1.21
N ALA A 66 3.10 -2.19 -0.72
CA ALA A 66 3.05 -0.85 -0.13
C ALA A 66 3.92 -0.73 1.14
N LEU A 67 3.88 -1.75 2.02
CA LEU A 67 4.75 -1.82 3.20
C LEU A 67 6.23 -1.89 2.80
N GLN A 68 6.57 -2.63 1.74
CA GLN A 68 7.93 -2.67 1.21
C GLN A 68 8.36 -1.30 0.69
N ALA A 69 7.48 -0.57 0.00
CA ALA A 69 7.74 0.78 -0.46
C ALA A 69 8.01 1.75 0.69
N VAL A 70 7.21 1.69 1.77
CA VAL A 70 7.45 2.49 2.98
C VAL A 70 8.85 2.22 3.54
N ARG A 71 9.23 0.95 3.70
CA ARG A 71 10.56 0.57 4.23
C ARG A 71 11.71 0.97 3.30
N ALA A 72 11.55 0.83 1.99
CA ALA A 72 12.56 1.19 1.01
C ALA A 72 12.87 2.70 1.06
N VAL A 73 11.82 3.50 1.18
CA VAL A 73 11.89 4.96 1.07
C VAL A 73 12.21 5.63 2.41
N LEU A 74 11.61 5.18 3.52
CA LEU A 74 11.82 5.76 4.86
C LEU A 74 12.87 5.03 5.70
N GLY A 75 13.30 3.84 5.29
CA GLY A 75 14.22 2.98 6.03
C GLY A 75 13.57 2.26 7.22
N ASP A 76 14.29 1.29 7.77
CA ASP A 76 13.87 0.51 8.95
C ASP A 76 14.25 1.19 10.28
N GLY A 77 14.84 2.39 10.25
CA GLY A 77 15.29 3.11 11.45
C GLY A 77 16.65 2.65 12.01
N VAL A 78 17.36 1.76 11.31
CA VAL A 78 18.77 1.44 11.60
C VAL A 78 19.64 2.36 10.77
N SER A 79 20.14 3.42 11.42
CA SER A 79 21.08 4.39 10.86
C SER A 79 22.30 3.71 10.25
N GLY A 80 22.52 3.92 8.96
CA GLY A 80 23.71 3.49 8.22
C GLY A 80 23.72 4.10 6.82
N GLU A 81 24.42 5.22 6.71
CA GLU A 81 24.96 5.90 5.52
C GLU A 81 24.07 6.17 4.29
N GLY A 82 23.91 7.47 4.04
CA GLY A 82 23.28 8.05 2.85
C GLY A 82 22.08 8.89 3.24
N ASP A 83 22.20 10.20 3.08
CA ASP A 83 21.18 11.23 3.31
C ASP A 83 19.89 10.93 2.51
N LYS A 84 19.05 10.01 3.01
CA LYS A 84 17.71 9.79 2.48
C LYS A 84 16.86 10.96 2.95
N SER A 85 16.41 11.76 1.98
CA SER A 85 15.63 12.99 2.17
C SER A 85 14.68 12.87 3.37
N THR A 86 14.95 13.69 4.39
CA THR A 86 14.17 13.75 5.65
C THR A 86 12.72 14.13 5.43
N ASN A 87 12.34 14.50 4.20
CA ASN A 87 11.02 14.99 3.83
C ASN A 87 10.19 14.04 2.95
N THR A 88 10.62 12.80 2.70
CA THR A 88 9.81 11.91 1.87
C THR A 88 8.46 11.58 2.50
N THR A 89 7.36 11.66 1.73
CA THR A 89 6.01 11.29 2.17
C THR A 89 5.49 10.05 1.46
N VAL A 90 4.72 9.23 2.17
CA VAL A 90 4.06 8.03 1.66
C VAL A 90 2.59 8.04 2.07
N LYS A 91 1.69 8.07 1.10
CA LYS A 91 0.24 8.00 1.29
C LYS A 91 -0.27 6.68 0.75
N ILE A 92 -0.91 5.86 1.56
CA ILE A 92 -1.47 4.57 1.17
C ILE A 92 -2.99 4.67 1.14
N LEU A 93 -3.60 4.37 0.00
CA LEU A 93 -5.03 4.22 -0.18
C LEU A 93 -5.29 2.71 -0.27
N TRP A 94 -5.76 2.09 0.81
CA TRP A 94 -5.94 0.64 0.92
C TRP A 94 -7.41 0.23 0.77
N ALA A 95 -7.71 -0.44 -0.35
CA ALA A 95 -9.03 -0.96 -0.66
C ALA A 95 -9.20 -2.42 -0.21
N ASN A 96 -10.28 -2.67 0.50
CA ASN A 96 -10.67 -3.96 1.08
C ASN A 96 -12.12 -4.26 0.69
N ARG A 97 -12.47 -5.55 0.55
CA ARG A 97 -13.86 -5.95 0.28
C ARG A 97 -14.71 -5.89 1.53
N GLN A 98 -14.14 -6.28 2.67
CA GLN A 98 -14.84 -6.42 3.95
C GLN A 98 -13.99 -5.84 5.09
N ARG A 99 -14.66 -5.38 6.15
CA ARG A 99 -13.98 -4.84 7.34
C ARG A 99 -13.08 -5.87 8.03
N SER A 100 -13.46 -7.15 7.99
CA SER A 100 -12.65 -8.24 8.56
C SER A 100 -11.25 -8.35 7.95
N GLU A 101 -11.04 -7.88 6.71
CA GLU A 101 -9.73 -7.84 6.05
C GLU A 101 -8.81 -6.76 6.67
N CYS A 102 -9.40 -5.76 7.33
CA CYS A 102 -8.72 -4.66 8.00
C CYS A 102 -9.28 -4.45 9.42
N SER A 103 -9.56 -5.52 10.17
CA SER A 103 -10.10 -5.44 11.53
C SER A 103 -9.31 -4.46 12.40
N GLY A 104 -10.05 -3.66 13.16
CA GLY A 104 -9.54 -2.54 13.94
C GLY A 104 -9.17 -1.28 13.14
N ALA A 105 -9.35 -1.21 11.82
CA ALA A 105 -9.19 0.03 11.06
C ALA A 105 -10.09 1.17 11.61
N PRO A 106 -9.66 2.44 11.56
CA PRO A 106 -10.48 3.57 12.00
C PRO A 106 -11.87 3.56 11.35
N LEU A 107 -12.89 3.94 12.11
CA LEU A 107 -14.23 4.12 11.56
C LEU A 107 -14.29 5.44 10.78
N PRO A 108 -15.02 5.49 9.64
CA PRO A 108 -15.22 6.74 8.93
C PRO A 108 -15.92 7.72 9.86
N ALA A 109 -15.29 8.87 10.05
CA ALA A 109 -15.76 9.84 11.03
C ALA A 109 -16.99 10.60 10.45
N PRO A 110 -18.19 10.52 11.06
CA PRO A 110 -19.45 10.94 10.43
C PRO A 110 -19.77 12.44 10.16
N SER A 111 -18.98 13.36 9.59
CA SER A 111 -19.27 14.83 9.51
C SER A 111 -19.70 15.62 10.80
N TRP A 112 -20.76 15.24 11.53
CA TRP A 112 -21.29 15.84 12.77
C TRP A 112 -20.37 15.67 13.99
N TRP A 113 -19.38 14.77 13.89
CA TRP A 113 -18.41 14.50 14.95
C TRP A 113 -17.35 15.57 15.16
N ARG A 114 -17.29 16.61 14.33
CA ARG A 114 -16.46 17.79 14.63
C ARG A 114 -16.99 18.61 15.83
N ILE A 115 -18.11 18.19 16.43
CA ILE A 115 -18.78 18.85 17.55
C ILE A 115 -18.46 18.17 18.90
N TRP A 116 -17.89 16.96 18.89
CA TRP A 116 -17.52 16.17 20.08
C TRP A 116 -16.18 15.44 19.85
N ASP A 117 -15.19 15.58 20.74
CA ASP A 117 -13.80 15.09 20.56
C ASP A 117 -13.62 13.55 20.61
N THR A 118 -14.67 12.77 20.41
CA THR A 118 -14.60 11.30 20.43
C THR A 118 -14.52 10.73 19.02
N THR A 119 -13.31 10.31 18.61
CA THR A 119 -13.11 9.49 17.41
C THR A 119 -13.76 8.12 17.62
N PRO A 120 -14.71 7.68 16.77
CA PRO A 120 -15.31 6.37 16.91
C PRO A 120 -14.21 5.30 16.74
N THR A 121 -13.90 4.61 17.83
CA THR A 121 -12.90 3.55 17.87
C THR A 121 -13.58 2.23 17.51
N SER A 122 -12.99 1.47 16.58
CA SER A 122 -13.49 0.12 16.27
C SER A 122 -13.45 -0.74 17.53
N THR A 123 -14.52 -1.50 17.78
CA THR A 123 -14.64 -2.41 18.93
C THR A 123 -13.85 -3.71 18.76
N GLU A 124 -13.38 -4.00 17.53
CA GLU A 124 -12.58 -5.19 17.25
C GLU A 124 -11.09 -4.92 17.48
N PRO A 125 -10.32 -5.90 18.02
CA PRO A 125 -8.88 -5.78 18.11
C PRO A 125 -8.27 -5.63 16.70
N PRO A 126 -7.25 -4.78 16.55
CA PRO A 126 -6.61 -4.58 15.26
C PRO A 126 -5.91 -5.85 14.77
N SER A 127 -6.01 -6.12 13.48
CA SER A 127 -5.22 -7.19 12.86
C SER A 127 -3.72 -6.83 12.93
N PRO A 128 -2.80 -7.82 12.92
CA PRO A 128 -1.35 -7.54 12.97
C PRO A 128 -0.89 -6.59 11.86
N LEU A 129 -1.55 -6.62 10.71
CA LEU A 129 -1.28 -5.72 9.59
C LEU A 129 -1.73 -4.28 9.91
N VAL A 130 -2.91 -4.10 10.50
CA VAL A 130 -3.40 -2.79 10.94
C VAL A 130 -2.56 -2.24 12.08
N GLU A 131 -2.11 -3.09 13.02
CA GLU A 131 -1.16 -2.71 14.06
C GLU A 131 0.18 -2.23 13.48
N GLU A 132 0.71 -2.93 12.48
CA GLU A 132 1.95 -2.54 11.79
C GLU A 132 1.79 -1.20 11.06
N LEU A 133 0.68 -1.01 10.34
CA LEU A 133 0.38 0.26 9.64
C LEU A 133 0.27 1.43 10.63
N ARG A 134 -0.44 1.24 11.75
CA ARG A 134 -0.50 2.25 12.82
C ARG A 134 0.86 2.53 13.43
N GLY A 135 1.69 1.50 13.61
CA GLY A 135 3.06 1.64 14.07
C GLY A 135 3.90 2.49 13.11
N LEU A 136 3.70 2.35 11.80
CA LEU A 136 4.36 3.19 10.79
C LEU A 136 3.87 4.64 10.82
N GLU A 137 2.55 4.87 10.94
CA GLU A 137 1.99 6.22 11.08
C GLU A 137 2.48 6.93 12.35
N ALA A 138 2.53 6.21 13.47
CA ALA A 138 3.02 6.73 14.74
C ALA A 138 4.54 7.01 14.72
N ARG A 139 5.31 6.16 14.02
CA ARG A 139 6.77 6.33 13.86
C ARG A 139 7.12 7.50 12.94
N TYR A 140 6.29 7.75 11.93
CA TYR A 140 6.54 8.74 10.88
C TYR A 140 5.36 9.73 10.75
N PRO A 141 5.07 10.52 11.80
CA PRO A 141 3.91 11.40 11.81
C PRO A 141 3.99 12.45 10.69
N GLY A 142 2.89 12.64 9.98
CA GLY A 142 2.80 13.54 8.82
C GLY A 142 3.45 13.03 7.54
N ARG A 143 4.36 12.05 7.64
CA ARG A 143 5.06 11.45 6.50
C ARG A 143 4.36 10.20 5.99
N VAL A 144 3.82 9.35 6.87
CA VAL A 144 3.01 8.18 6.50
C VAL A 144 1.55 8.44 6.84
N GLU A 145 0.66 8.15 5.90
CA GLU A 145 -0.79 8.19 6.12
C GLU A 145 -1.45 7.03 5.38
N VAL A 146 -2.33 6.31 6.08
CA VAL A 146 -3.07 5.17 5.54
C VAL A 146 -4.56 5.46 5.59
N LYS A 147 -5.20 5.47 4.43
CA LYS A 147 -6.65 5.60 4.29
C LYS A 147 -7.25 4.26 3.89
N TYR A 148 -8.33 3.90 4.57
CA TYR A 148 -9.02 2.63 4.41
C TYR A 148 -10.30 2.83 3.59
N PHE A 149 -10.49 1.98 2.59
CA PHE A 149 -11.68 1.94 1.75
C PHE A 149 -12.24 0.52 1.81
N ILE A 150 -13.54 0.41 2.08
CA ILE A 150 -14.21 -0.87 2.35
C ILE A 150 -15.47 -0.93 1.47
N ASP A 151 -15.47 -1.82 0.48
CA ASP A 151 -16.54 -1.93 -0.50
C ASP A 151 -17.90 -2.23 0.17
N ALA A 152 -17.92 -3.13 1.16
CA ALA A 152 -19.12 -3.48 1.92
C ALA A 152 -19.70 -2.29 2.73
N GLU A 153 -18.91 -1.24 2.96
CA GLU A 153 -19.33 0.00 3.63
C GLU A 153 -19.63 1.13 2.64
N GLY A 154 -19.58 0.85 1.33
CA GLY A 154 -19.79 1.84 0.28
C GLY A 154 -18.68 2.88 0.16
N SER A 155 -17.47 2.58 0.66
CA SER A 155 -16.31 3.46 0.60
C SER A 155 -15.35 2.99 -0.49
N PHE A 156 -15.06 3.86 -1.46
CA PHE A 156 -14.25 3.54 -2.64
C PHE A 156 -13.16 4.59 -2.87
N ILE A 157 -12.02 4.17 -3.42
CA ILE A 157 -10.99 5.11 -3.87
C ILE A 157 -11.50 5.76 -5.17
N ASP A 158 -11.97 7.00 -5.06
CA ASP A 158 -12.47 7.78 -6.18
C ASP A 158 -11.41 8.78 -6.71
N ARG A 159 -11.76 9.52 -7.77
CA ARG A 159 -10.88 10.55 -8.35
C ARG A 159 -10.45 11.58 -7.32
N ARG A 160 -11.36 11.98 -6.44
CA ARG A 160 -11.12 13.01 -5.43
C ARG A 160 -10.12 12.51 -4.39
N GLY A 161 -10.28 11.30 -3.88
CA GLY A 161 -9.37 10.68 -2.93
C GLY A 161 -7.94 10.57 -3.46
N ILE A 162 -7.78 10.21 -4.74
CA ILE A 162 -6.46 10.16 -5.38
C ILE A 162 -5.87 11.57 -5.54
N LEU A 163 -6.65 12.55 -6.02
CA LEU A 163 -6.19 13.93 -6.15
C LEU A 163 -5.81 14.55 -4.81
N ASP A 164 -6.59 14.29 -3.77
CA ASP A 164 -6.31 14.78 -2.42
C ASP A 164 -5.03 14.16 -1.85
N ALA A 165 -4.79 12.86 -2.09
CA ALA A 165 -3.53 12.20 -1.72
C ALA A 165 -2.33 12.77 -2.48
N VAL A 166 -2.46 12.94 -3.80
CA VAL A 166 -1.42 13.52 -4.67
C VAL A 166 -1.08 14.96 -4.28
N LYS A 167 -2.09 15.80 -4.05
CA LYS A 167 -1.91 17.21 -3.66
C LYS A 167 -1.34 17.34 -2.25
N SER A 168 -1.77 16.50 -1.31
CA SER A 168 -1.28 16.56 0.07
C SER A 168 0.15 16.05 0.19
N ALA A 169 0.53 15.00 -0.53
CA ALA A 169 1.91 14.52 -0.59
C ALA A 169 2.82 15.55 -1.27
N GLY A 170 2.42 16.03 -2.45
CA GLY A 170 3.19 17.02 -3.22
C GLY A 170 2.98 18.48 -2.80
N LYS A 171 2.50 18.74 -1.58
CA LYS A 171 2.21 20.10 -1.08
C LYS A 171 3.47 20.95 -0.96
N GLU A 172 4.59 20.32 -0.63
CA GLU A 172 5.89 20.96 -0.54
C GLU A 172 6.66 20.70 -1.83
N GLU A 173 7.32 21.72 -2.36
CA GLU A 173 8.25 21.55 -3.47
C GLU A 173 9.51 20.84 -2.96
N LYS A 174 9.59 19.55 -3.26
CA LYS A 174 10.72 18.69 -2.93
C LYS A 174 11.44 18.32 -4.21
N GLU A 175 12.76 18.31 -4.15
CA GLU A 175 13.58 17.72 -5.19
C GLU A 175 13.45 16.19 -5.13
N GLY A 176 13.21 15.55 -6.28
CA GLY A 176 13.06 14.09 -6.37
C GLY A 176 11.82 13.62 -7.13
N ARG A 177 11.77 12.32 -7.41
CA ARG A 177 10.69 11.65 -8.15
C ARG A 177 9.45 11.49 -7.29
N LYS A 178 8.29 11.76 -7.90
CA LYS A 178 6.97 11.52 -7.30
C LYS A 178 6.34 10.30 -7.95
N LEU A 179 5.99 9.28 -7.16
CA LEU A 179 5.51 7.99 -7.66
C LEU A 179 4.05 7.75 -7.29
N ILE A 180 3.24 7.34 -8.26
CA ILE A 180 1.94 6.70 -8.03
C ILE A 180 2.13 5.21 -8.29
N MET A 181 2.11 4.41 -7.24
CA MET A 181 2.28 2.96 -7.33
C MET A 181 0.92 2.27 -7.14
N VAL A 182 0.63 1.24 -7.92
CA VAL A 182 -0.66 0.52 -7.84
C VAL A 182 -0.41 -0.97 -7.82
N ALA A 183 -0.84 -1.65 -6.75
CA ALA A 183 -0.74 -3.11 -6.62
C ALA A 183 -2.07 -3.71 -6.20
N GLY A 184 -2.47 -4.82 -6.81
CA GLY A 184 -3.69 -5.53 -6.47
C GLY A 184 -4.12 -6.47 -7.60
N PRO A 185 -5.34 -7.04 -7.52
CA PRO A 185 -5.87 -7.88 -8.60
C PRO A 185 -5.88 -7.15 -9.95
N ASP A 186 -5.75 -7.87 -11.07
CA ASP A 186 -5.70 -7.27 -12.42
C ASP A 186 -6.82 -6.27 -12.70
N GLY A 187 -8.04 -6.59 -12.25
CA GLY A 187 -9.19 -5.70 -12.37
C GLY A 187 -8.99 -4.36 -11.64
N PHE A 188 -8.34 -4.39 -10.47
CA PHE A 188 -7.98 -3.20 -9.69
C PHE A 188 -6.92 -2.36 -10.42
N VAL A 189 -5.81 -2.99 -10.84
CA VAL A 189 -4.74 -2.30 -11.59
C VAL A 189 -5.29 -1.69 -12.88
N LYS A 190 -6.04 -2.47 -13.66
CA LYS A 190 -6.67 -2.00 -14.91
C LYS A 190 -7.63 -0.83 -14.67
N HIS A 191 -8.41 -0.87 -13.60
CA HIS A 191 -9.35 0.21 -13.26
C HIS A 191 -8.64 1.52 -12.96
N TYR A 192 -7.56 1.50 -12.17
CA TYR A 192 -6.88 2.73 -11.74
C TYR A 192 -5.87 3.26 -12.75
N VAL A 193 -5.07 2.39 -13.37
CA VAL A 193 -3.90 2.81 -14.17
C VAL A 193 -3.85 2.16 -15.56
N GLY A 194 -4.87 1.40 -15.94
CA GLY A 194 -4.95 0.74 -17.24
C GLY A 194 -4.22 -0.61 -17.27
N PRO A 195 -4.48 -1.43 -18.31
CA PRO A 195 -3.96 -2.80 -18.37
C PRO A 195 -2.43 -2.81 -18.53
N ARG A 196 -1.82 -3.88 -18.02
CA ARG A 196 -0.46 -4.29 -18.40
C ARG A 196 -0.50 -4.91 -19.80
N VAL A 197 0.64 -4.94 -20.49
CA VAL A 197 0.73 -5.45 -21.88
C VAL A 197 1.75 -6.56 -21.93
N TRP A 198 1.38 -7.68 -22.54
CA TRP A 198 2.29 -8.79 -22.83
C TRP A 198 2.94 -8.56 -24.19
N GLU A 199 4.25 -8.39 -24.22
CA GLU A 199 5.02 -8.16 -25.44
C GLU A 199 6.36 -8.89 -25.37
N GLY A 200 6.65 -9.73 -26.36
CA GLY A 200 7.94 -10.45 -26.42
C GLY A 200 8.12 -11.54 -25.35
N GLY A 201 7.03 -12.06 -24.76
CA GLY A 201 7.08 -13.04 -23.68
C GLY A 201 7.25 -12.44 -22.29
N GLU A 202 7.32 -11.12 -22.18
CA GLU A 202 7.43 -10.39 -20.92
C GLU A 202 6.21 -9.49 -20.69
N GLU A 203 5.84 -9.33 -19.42
CA GLU A 203 4.81 -8.38 -19.01
C GLU A 203 5.42 -6.99 -18.85
N LYS A 204 4.92 -6.02 -19.61
CA LYS A 204 5.34 -4.62 -19.57
C LYS A 204 4.26 -3.76 -18.92
N GLN A 205 4.68 -2.62 -18.39
CA GLN A 205 3.80 -1.62 -17.76
C GLN A 205 2.60 -1.23 -18.64
N GLY A 206 2.77 -1.20 -19.97
CA GLY A 206 1.69 -0.83 -20.89
C GLY A 206 1.28 0.65 -20.79
N PRO A 207 0.29 1.10 -21.58
CA PRO A 207 -0.13 2.49 -21.57
C PRO A 207 -0.81 2.88 -20.26
N LEU A 208 -0.63 4.13 -19.82
CA LEU A 208 -1.41 4.71 -18.73
C LEU A 208 -2.88 4.81 -19.14
N GLY A 209 -3.76 4.31 -18.26
CA GLY A 209 -5.21 4.28 -18.43
C GLY A 209 -5.94 4.53 -17.11
N GLY A 210 -7.22 4.13 -17.07
CA GLY A 210 -8.02 4.12 -15.86
C GLY A 210 -8.30 5.49 -15.25
N VAL A 211 -8.59 5.48 -13.94
CA VAL A 211 -8.91 6.67 -13.15
C VAL A 211 -7.77 7.69 -13.19
N VAL A 212 -6.52 7.26 -13.06
CA VAL A 212 -5.32 8.13 -13.00
C VAL A 212 -5.12 8.88 -14.31
N LYS A 213 -5.31 8.25 -15.48
CA LYS A 213 -5.31 8.96 -16.77
C LYS A 213 -6.36 10.06 -16.81
N GLY A 214 -7.53 9.78 -16.25
CA GLY A 214 -8.65 10.73 -16.17
C GLY A 214 -8.42 11.92 -15.25
N LEU A 215 -7.33 11.95 -14.46
CA LEU A 215 -6.94 13.08 -13.63
C LEU A 215 -6.15 14.15 -14.40
N GLY A 216 -5.59 13.80 -15.56
CA GLY A 216 -4.88 14.73 -16.46
C GLY A 216 -3.80 15.53 -15.75
N LEU A 217 -3.91 16.87 -15.78
CA LEU A 217 -2.94 17.77 -15.15
C LEU A 217 -2.85 17.63 -13.63
N GLY A 218 -3.86 17.03 -12.98
CA GLY A 218 -3.85 16.81 -11.53
C GLY A 218 -2.77 15.86 -11.03
N VAL A 219 -2.16 15.07 -11.92
CA VAL A 219 -1.04 14.15 -11.64
C VAL A 219 0.20 14.52 -12.46
N LYS A 220 0.30 15.75 -12.97
CA LYS A 220 1.46 16.20 -13.74
C LYS A 220 2.73 16.12 -12.86
N GLY A 221 3.78 15.51 -13.41
CA GLY A 221 5.05 15.30 -12.70
C GLY A 221 5.10 14.05 -11.81
N TRP A 222 4.05 13.23 -11.83
CA TRP A 222 4.04 11.92 -11.16
C TRP A 222 4.30 10.80 -12.17
N GLU A 223 5.23 9.92 -11.83
CA GLU A 223 5.48 8.67 -12.55
C GLU A 223 4.53 7.59 -12.02
N VAL A 224 3.91 6.83 -12.92
CA VAL A 224 2.92 5.80 -12.54
C VAL A 224 3.54 4.43 -12.73
N VAL A 225 3.52 3.63 -11.67
CA VAL A 225 4.09 2.27 -11.63
C VAL A 225 2.99 1.27 -11.29
N LYS A 226 2.86 0.23 -12.11
CA LYS A 226 1.96 -0.91 -11.92
C LYS A 226 2.77 -2.06 -11.29
N LEU A 227 2.28 -2.58 -10.17
CA LEU A 227 2.81 -3.69 -9.36
C LEU A 227 1.77 -4.80 -9.20
#